data_AF-A0A527ZRV1-F1
#
_entry.id   AF-A0A527ZRV1-F1
#
_cell.length_a   1.000
_cell.length_b   1.000
_cell.length_c   1.000
_cell.angle_alpha   90.00
_cell.angle_beta   90.00
_cell.angle_gamma   90.00
#
_symmetry.space_group_name_H-M   'P 1'
#
loop_
_entity.id
_entity.type
_entity.pdbx_description
1 polymer ?
#
loop_
_entity_poly.entity_id
_entity_poly.type
_entity_poly.pdbx_seq_one_letter_code
_entity_poly.pdbx_strand_id
1 'polypeptide(L)'
;MFDPNPVTTLNNSTLSDTADGAIFEGAYVQVNLAGVSQVGNVLSLNGSTVRIEDFEPGEGGRSMPPSTATSEWTARRGDNAFNDVMSYYFISSSIEYLRKLGYQGDLELFPSGIAIDSDGANGADNSHYVPGSDVLAFGHGCVDDNEDTDVILHELGHAIHHHINPEWFGGDSGAIGEGFGDYWAVSYRAKLPNGADPDPGKVFPWDGIAECWGGRRADVAHAMYDPLETYDDHESFGSFVSDELWSTPLVQALQDLKAQGVEVETVDKIVLEGMFDIGRNFT
;
A
#
# COMPACT_ATOMS: atom_id res chain seq x y z
N MET A 1 -0.20 -4.68 15.62
CA MET A 1 -0.51 -4.29 14.23
C MET A 1 -1.10 -5.49 13.48
N PHE A 2 -1.72 -5.28 12.32
CA PHE A 2 -2.07 -6.35 11.40
C PHE A 2 -0.92 -6.59 10.41
N ASP A 3 -0.67 -7.84 10.02
CA ASP A 3 0.35 -8.19 9.02
C ASP A 3 -0.05 -9.48 8.26
N PRO A 4 -0.55 -9.39 7.02
CA PRO A 4 -0.74 -8.15 6.24
C PRO A 4 -2.03 -7.39 6.60
N ASN A 5 -3.12 -8.11 6.86
CA ASN A 5 -4.43 -7.54 7.20
C ASN A 5 -5.25 -8.63 7.91
N PRO A 6 -6.36 -8.30 8.59
CA PRO A 6 -7.07 -9.28 9.39
C PRO A 6 -7.78 -10.34 8.54
N VAL A 7 -8.24 -10.01 7.32
CA VAL A 7 -8.89 -10.98 6.41
C VAL A 7 -7.94 -12.10 6.01
N THR A 8 -6.73 -11.73 5.59
CA THR A 8 -5.69 -12.68 5.18
C THR A 8 -5.20 -13.48 6.39
N THR A 9 -4.87 -12.81 7.49
CA THR A 9 -4.28 -13.46 8.68
C THR A 9 -5.25 -14.43 9.37
N LEU A 10 -6.53 -14.08 9.43
CA LEU A 10 -7.57 -14.95 10.01
C LEU A 10 -8.14 -15.94 8.99
N ASN A 11 -7.77 -15.82 7.71
CA ASN A 11 -8.34 -16.56 6.59
C ASN A 11 -9.88 -16.49 6.61
N ASN A 12 -10.42 -15.27 6.71
CA ASN A 12 -11.84 -15.02 6.88
C ASN A 12 -12.30 -13.83 6.03
N SER A 13 -12.90 -14.13 4.87
CA SER A 13 -13.45 -13.12 3.95
C SER A 13 -14.83 -12.60 4.36
N THR A 14 -15.38 -13.03 5.50
CA THR A 14 -16.68 -12.56 6.01
C THR A 14 -16.54 -11.58 7.18
N LEU A 15 -15.34 -11.04 7.42
CA LEU A 15 -15.15 -9.98 8.40
C LEU A 15 -15.94 -8.74 7.99
N SER A 16 -16.37 -7.98 9.00
CA SER A 16 -17.02 -6.69 8.85
C SER A 16 -16.27 -5.68 9.70
N ASP A 17 -16.15 -4.46 9.21
CA ASP A 17 -15.54 -3.33 9.91
C ASP A 17 -16.18 -3.11 11.29
N THR A 18 -17.50 -3.26 11.36
CA THR A 18 -18.27 -3.05 12.60
C THR A 18 -18.29 -4.26 13.54
N ALA A 19 -17.55 -5.32 13.24
CA ALA A 19 -17.51 -6.53 14.06
C ALA A 19 -16.90 -6.27 15.44
N ASP A 20 -17.31 -7.06 16.43
CA ASP A 20 -16.76 -6.99 17.79
C ASP A 20 -15.24 -7.19 17.78
N GLY A 21 -14.51 -6.31 18.49
CA GLY A 21 -13.05 -6.28 18.52
C GLY A 21 -12.38 -7.62 18.84
N ALA A 22 -13.06 -8.51 19.58
CA ALA A 22 -12.54 -9.82 19.93
C ALA A 22 -12.27 -10.72 18.71
N ILE A 23 -12.98 -10.52 17.59
CA ILE A 23 -12.76 -11.30 16.36
C ILE A 23 -11.37 -11.06 15.76
N PHE A 24 -10.80 -9.87 15.99
CA PHE A 24 -9.50 -9.46 15.46
C PHE A 24 -8.32 -9.90 16.33
N GLU A 25 -8.56 -10.49 17.52
CA GLU A 25 -7.47 -10.83 18.46
C GLU A 25 -6.40 -11.74 17.83
N GLY A 26 -6.82 -12.69 16.99
CA GLY A 26 -5.90 -13.58 16.28
C GLY A 26 -5.12 -12.93 15.14
N ALA A 27 -5.48 -11.71 14.73
CA ALA A 27 -4.83 -10.99 13.63
C ALA A 27 -3.66 -10.11 14.10
N TYR A 28 -3.60 -9.79 15.40
CA TYR A 28 -2.58 -8.90 15.92
C TYR A 28 -1.22 -9.59 16.05
N VAL A 29 -0.20 -8.95 15.47
CA VAL A 29 1.20 -9.33 15.65
C VAL A 29 1.98 -8.22 16.36
N GLN A 30 3.03 -8.63 17.06
CA GLN A 30 4.03 -7.74 17.63
C GLN A 30 5.23 -7.63 16.69
N VAL A 31 5.67 -6.41 16.42
CA VAL A 31 6.84 -6.12 15.58
C VAL A 31 7.78 -5.18 16.31
N ASN A 32 9.02 -5.12 15.85
CA ASN A 32 9.97 -4.09 16.26
C ASN A 32 9.90 -2.93 15.26
N LEU A 33 9.68 -1.71 15.77
CA LEU A 33 9.74 -0.51 14.96
C LEU A 33 11.19 -0.03 14.86
N ALA A 34 11.76 -0.06 13.65
CA ALA A 34 13.05 0.55 13.35
C ALA A 34 12.87 2.05 13.06
N GLY A 35 13.94 2.84 13.13
CA GLY A 35 13.91 4.25 12.69
C GLY A 35 13.15 5.24 13.58
N VAL A 36 12.55 4.79 14.70
CA VAL A 36 11.86 5.64 15.67
C VAL A 36 12.83 6.67 16.25
N SER A 37 12.39 7.93 16.36
CA SER A 37 13.18 9.00 16.97
C SER A 37 13.01 9.02 18.48
N GLN A 38 14.09 9.33 19.19
CA GLN A 38 14.10 9.44 20.65
C GLN A 38 14.69 10.78 21.10
N VAL A 39 13.88 11.59 21.78
CA VAL A 39 14.32 12.83 22.43
C VAL A 39 14.07 12.72 23.93
N GLY A 40 15.16 12.55 24.70
CA GLY A 40 15.07 12.22 26.11
C GLY A 40 14.39 10.86 26.31
N ASN A 41 13.23 10.85 26.96
CA ASN A 41 12.45 9.64 27.20
C ASN A 41 11.25 9.51 26.24
N VAL A 42 11.08 10.44 25.30
CA VAL A 42 9.95 10.44 24.37
C VAL A 42 10.38 9.80 23.05
N LEU A 43 9.64 8.79 22.64
CA LEU A 43 9.71 8.13 21.34
C LEU A 43 8.63 8.71 20.43
N SER A 44 8.98 8.94 19.16
CA SER A 44 8.03 9.38 18.13
C SER A 44 8.29 8.72 16.79
N LEU A 45 7.22 8.54 16.00
CA LEU A 45 7.29 8.01 14.64
C LEU A 45 7.76 9.09 13.65
N ASN A 46 8.92 9.68 13.93
CA ASN A 46 9.52 10.76 13.14
C ASN A 46 10.99 10.42 12.83
N GLY A 47 11.18 9.43 11.95
CA GLY A 47 12.49 8.94 11.54
C GLY A 47 13.02 9.62 10.27
N SER A 48 14.24 9.28 9.87
CA SER A 48 14.85 9.81 8.64
C SER A 48 14.33 9.17 7.36
N THR A 49 13.78 7.95 7.44
CA THR A 49 13.21 7.25 6.27
C THR A 49 11.72 7.50 6.15
N VAL A 50 11.01 7.50 7.28
CA VAL A 50 9.57 7.73 7.35
C VAL A 50 9.27 8.62 8.54
N ARG A 51 8.29 9.52 8.38
CA ARG A 51 7.78 10.39 9.43
C ARG A 51 6.26 10.52 9.34
N ILE A 52 5.58 10.37 10.47
CA ILE A 52 4.15 10.67 10.60
C ILE A 52 4.01 12.18 10.81
N GLU A 53 3.23 12.81 9.95
CA GLU A 53 2.94 14.25 9.94
C GLU A 53 1.49 14.45 9.54
N ASP A 54 0.83 15.48 10.09
CA ASP A 54 -0.55 15.81 9.74
C ASP A 54 -0.57 17.01 8.78
N PHE A 55 -1.09 16.78 7.57
CA PHE A 55 -1.17 17.74 6.47
C PHE A 55 -2.61 18.07 6.10
N GLU A 56 -3.44 17.04 6.01
CA GLU A 56 -4.87 17.08 5.72
C GLU A 56 -5.65 16.75 7.00
N PRO A 57 -6.81 17.37 7.24
CA PRO A 57 -7.63 16.97 8.37
C PRO A 57 -8.22 15.57 8.15
N GLY A 58 -8.37 14.79 9.22
CA GLY A 58 -9.22 13.58 9.25
C GLY A 58 -10.67 13.90 9.63
N GLU A 59 -11.49 12.88 9.95
CA GLU A 59 -12.90 13.07 10.37
C GLU A 59 -12.98 13.97 11.63
N GLY A 60 -12.06 13.76 12.57
CA GLY A 60 -11.94 14.52 13.81
C GLY A 60 -11.23 15.88 13.67
N GLY A 61 -10.79 16.26 12.47
CA GLY A 61 -9.87 17.36 12.23
C GLY A 61 -8.42 16.91 12.27
N ARG A 62 -7.51 17.83 12.57
CA ARG A 62 -6.07 17.51 12.63
C ARG A 62 -5.70 16.78 13.92
N SER A 63 -5.02 15.66 13.77
CA SER A 63 -4.38 14.89 14.82
C SER A 63 -2.96 15.40 15.11
N MET A 64 -2.34 14.88 16.18
CA MET A 64 -0.94 15.11 16.47
C MET A 64 -0.16 13.84 16.14
N PRO A 65 1.03 13.94 15.52
CA PRO A 65 1.90 12.79 15.35
C PRO A 65 2.12 12.05 16.68
N PRO A 66 2.09 10.71 16.68
CA PRO A 66 2.09 9.95 17.91
C PRO A 66 3.43 10.04 18.61
N SER A 67 3.37 10.06 19.95
CA SER A 67 4.56 9.93 20.78
C SER A 67 4.23 9.25 22.10
N THR A 68 5.22 8.57 22.67
CA THR A 68 5.07 7.87 23.95
C THR A 68 6.36 7.91 24.76
N ALA A 69 6.24 7.72 26.07
CA ALA A 69 7.37 7.51 26.96
C ALA A 69 7.76 6.03 27.13
N THR A 70 6.97 5.10 26.58
CA THR A 70 7.17 3.64 26.69
C THR A 70 7.70 3.06 25.39
N SER A 71 8.57 2.05 25.48
CA SER A 71 9.03 1.31 24.30
C SER A 71 7.99 0.34 23.74
N GLU A 72 6.89 0.11 24.47
CA GLU A 72 5.79 -0.74 24.04
C GLU A 72 4.63 0.11 23.53
N TRP A 73 4.24 -0.12 22.28
CA TRP A 73 3.11 0.51 21.60
C TRP A 73 2.03 -0.55 21.42
N THR A 74 0.93 -0.45 22.17
CA THR A 74 -0.11 -1.49 22.25
C THR A 74 -1.47 -1.00 21.78
N ALA A 75 -1.51 0.10 21.02
CA ALA A 75 -2.72 0.57 20.36
C ALA A 75 -3.31 -0.55 19.47
N ARG A 76 -4.63 -0.51 19.30
CA ARG A 76 -5.42 -1.46 18.53
C ARG A 76 -6.32 -0.67 17.59
N ARG A 77 -7.00 -1.37 16.66
CA ARG A 77 -7.95 -0.71 15.74
C ARG A 77 -8.90 0.24 16.46
N GLY A 78 -9.22 1.35 15.80
CA GLY A 78 -10.01 2.46 16.36
C GLY A 78 -9.24 3.41 17.28
N ASP A 79 -7.91 3.29 17.35
CA ASP A 79 -7.00 4.27 17.98
C ASP A 79 -6.00 4.71 16.92
N ASN A 80 -5.92 6.01 16.58
CA ASN A 80 -5.02 6.52 15.54
C ASN A 80 -3.57 6.07 15.72
N ALA A 81 -3.11 5.83 16.96
CA ALA A 81 -1.76 5.31 17.18
C ALA A 81 -1.53 3.90 16.59
N PHE A 82 -2.59 3.14 16.32
CA PHE A 82 -2.54 1.89 15.57
C PHE A 82 -2.30 2.14 14.09
N ASN A 83 -3.11 3.02 13.48
CA ASN A 83 -3.02 3.46 12.09
C ASN A 83 -1.63 4.05 11.78
N ASP A 84 -1.14 4.92 12.67
CA ASP A 84 0.20 5.49 12.60
C ASP A 84 1.30 4.40 12.55
N VAL A 85 1.19 3.39 13.40
CA VAL A 85 2.15 2.28 13.46
C VAL A 85 2.08 1.41 12.22
N MET A 86 0.88 1.13 11.71
CA MET A 86 0.67 0.39 10.45
C MET A 86 1.39 1.10 9.30
N SER A 87 1.02 2.36 9.03
CA SER A 87 1.59 3.15 7.94
C SER A 87 3.11 3.31 8.08
N TYR A 88 3.60 3.64 9.27
CA TYR A 88 5.02 3.82 9.52
C TYR A 88 5.81 2.53 9.26
N TYR A 89 5.34 1.41 9.79
CA TYR A 89 6.04 0.13 9.69
C TYR A 89 6.12 -0.36 8.24
N PHE A 90 5.00 -0.39 7.52
CA PHE A 90 4.98 -0.98 6.17
C PHE A 90 5.72 -0.12 5.16
N ILE A 91 5.58 1.21 5.23
CA ILE A 91 6.31 2.10 4.33
C ILE A 91 7.80 2.06 4.63
N SER A 92 8.20 2.08 5.90
CA SER A 92 9.62 1.95 6.24
C SER A 92 10.19 0.61 5.81
N SER A 93 9.46 -0.49 6.01
CA SER A 93 9.89 -1.84 5.63
C SER A 93 10.00 -1.98 4.11
N SER A 94 9.09 -1.39 3.36
CA SER A 94 9.11 -1.42 1.89
C SER A 94 10.24 -0.56 1.31
N ILE A 95 10.58 0.59 1.91
CA ILE A 95 11.75 1.37 1.50
C ILE A 95 13.05 0.61 1.78
N GLU A 96 13.18 -0.04 2.94
CA GLU A 96 14.32 -0.93 3.21
C GLU A 96 14.38 -2.14 2.26
N TYR A 97 13.21 -2.62 1.83
CA TYR A 97 13.12 -3.66 0.82
C TYR A 97 13.66 -3.20 -0.53
N LEU A 98 13.31 -1.99 -1.00
CA LEU A 98 13.89 -1.40 -2.21
C LEU A 98 15.42 -1.30 -2.13
N ARG A 99 15.96 -0.88 -0.98
CA ARG A 99 17.41 -0.86 -0.72
C ARG A 99 18.03 -2.25 -0.83
N LYS A 100 17.39 -3.27 -0.25
CA LYS A 100 17.80 -4.69 -0.38
C LYS A 100 17.75 -5.18 -1.84
N LEU A 101 16.81 -4.68 -2.65
CA LEU A 101 16.75 -4.97 -4.08
C LEU A 101 17.89 -4.29 -4.87
N GLY A 102 18.53 -3.26 -4.31
CA GLY A 102 19.70 -2.60 -4.90
C GLY A 102 19.48 -1.12 -5.24
N TYR A 103 18.30 -0.58 -4.96
CA TYR A 103 17.98 0.84 -5.10
C TYR A 103 18.53 1.63 -3.92
N GLN A 104 19.86 1.79 -3.90
CA GLN A 104 20.63 2.47 -2.87
C GLN A 104 21.76 3.30 -3.51
N GLY A 105 22.34 4.25 -2.77
CA GLY A 105 23.38 5.13 -3.30
C GLY A 105 22.84 6.02 -4.41
N ASP A 106 23.44 5.97 -5.60
CA ASP A 106 23.00 6.75 -6.76
C ASP A 106 21.63 6.30 -7.32
N LEU A 107 21.15 5.10 -6.93
CA LEU A 107 19.85 4.55 -7.30
C LEU A 107 18.82 4.61 -6.14
N GLU A 108 19.15 5.25 -5.03
CA GLU A 108 18.22 5.39 -3.89
C GLU A 108 16.98 6.17 -4.31
N LEU A 109 15.80 5.56 -4.15
CA LEU A 109 14.53 6.19 -4.51
C LEU A 109 14.04 7.16 -3.44
N PHE A 110 14.34 6.95 -2.14
CA PHE A 110 13.86 7.80 -1.05
C PHE A 110 15.00 8.41 -0.24
N PRO A 111 15.91 9.21 -0.87
CA PRO A 111 17.10 9.73 -0.19
C PRO A 111 16.79 10.74 0.92
N SER A 112 15.61 11.37 0.86
CA SER A 112 15.09 12.31 1.86
C SER A 112 14.05 11.71 2.80
N GLY A 113 13.76 10.40 2.65
CA GLY A 113 12.59 9.76 3.25
C GLY A 113 11.27 10.33 2.72
N ILE A 114 10.16 9.89 3.31
CA ILE A 114 8.80 10.30 2.93
C ILE A 114 7.96 10.62 4.17
N ALA A 115 6.98 11.52 4.03
CA ALA A 115 6.02 11.80 5.09
C ALA A 115 4.68 11.10 4.84
N ILE A 116 3.99 10.79 5.93
CA ILE A 116 2.69 10.13 5.89
C ILE A 116 1.73 10.86 6.81
N ASP A 117 0.57 11.17 6.26
CA ASP A 117 -0.64 11.52 6.98
C ASP A 117 -1.50 10.27 7.15
N SER A 118 -1.53 9.74 8.36
CA SER A 118 -2.28 8.54 8.72
C SER A 118 -3.73 8.81 9.10
N ASP A 119 -4.16 10.08 9.20
CA ASP A 119 -5.52 10.49 9.55
C ASP A 119 -5.94 11.68 8.68
N GLY A 120 -5.93 11.46 7.36
CA GLY A 120 -6.13 12.48 6.33
C GLY A 120 -7.46 12.34 5.59
N ALA A 121 -7.51 12.85 4.35
CA ALA A 121 -8.64 12.73 3.43
C ALA A 121 -10.01 13.20 3.98
N ASN A 122 -10.06 14.03 5.03
CA ASN A 122 -11.26 14.40 5.78
C ASN A 122 -12.03 13.19 6.34
N GLY A 123 -11.34 12.06 6.56
CA GLY A 123 -11.94 10.80 7.00
C GLY A 123 -12.78 10.09 5.92
N ALA A 124 -12.56 10.40 4.64
CA ALA A 124 -13.19 9.66 3.55
C ALA A 124 -12.68 8.20 3.48
N ASP A 125 -13.42 7.34 2.79
CA ASP A 125 -12.97 6.01 2.34
C ASP A 125 -12.14 6.25 1.08
N ASN A 126 -10.89 6.70 1.28
CA ASN A 126 -9.98 7.15 0.23
C ASN A 126 -8.57 7.40 0.77
N SER A 127 -7.57 6.89 0.05
CA SER A 127 -6.15 7.16 0.23
C SER A 127 -5.56 7.80 -1.01
N HIS A 128 -4.41 8.46 -0.87
CA HIS A 128 -3.69 9.02 -2.01
C HIS A 128 -2.23 9.36 -1.72
N TYR A 129 -1.38 9.25 -2.74
CA TYR A 129 -0.09 9.94 -2.80
C TYR A 129 -0.23 11.32 -3.45
N VAL A 130 0.44 12.34 -2.88
CA VAL A 130 0.52 13.70 -3.44
C VAL A 130 1.91 13.97 -4.00
N PRO A 131 2.12 13.86 -5.32
CA PRO A 131 3.44 14.06 -5.95
C PRO A 131 4.08 15.43 -5.65
N GLY A 132 3.27 16.48 -5.56
CA GLY A 132 3.76 17.84 -5.36
C GLY A 132 4.35 18.12 -3.98
N SER A 133 3.95 17.35 -2.96
CA SER A 133 4.45 17.47 -1.58
C SER A 133 5.24 16.26 -1.10
N ASP A 134 5.24 15.16 -1.87
CA ASP A 134 5.86 13.88 -1.51
C ASP A 134 5.33 13.34 -0.17
N VAL A 135 4.02 13.18 -0.11
CA VAL A 135 3.27 12.76 1.09
C VAL A 135 2.23 11.72 0.70
N LEU A 136 2.05 10.69 1.53
CA LEU A 136 0.90 9.80 1.46
C LEU A 136 -0.16 10.24 2.47
N ALA A 137 -1.42 10.15 2.13
CA ALA A 137 -2.53 10.39 3.04
C ALA A 137 -3.51 9.20 3.04
N PHE A 138 -4.01 8.85 4.22
CA PHE A 138 -4.95 7.74 4.40
C PHE A 138 -6.20 8.24 5.10
N GLY A 139 -7.36 7.90 4.53
CA GLY A 139 -8.65 8.13 5.13
C GLY A 139 -9.04 7.06 6.15
N HIS A 140 -10.15 7.31 6.84
CA HIS A 140 -10.72 6.46 7.89
C HIS A 140 -12.21 6.20 7.62
N GLY A 141 -12.56 6.00 6.34
CA GLY A 141 -13.94 5.82 5.91
C GLY A 141 -14.26 4.35 5.65
N CYS A 142 -15.38 3.87 6.18
CA CYS A 142 -15.67 2.43 6.22
C CYS A 142 -14.63 1.68 7.04
N VAL A 143 -13.70 0.94 6.40
CA VAL A 143 -12.51 0.41 7.06
C VAL A 143 -11.47 1.52 7.05
N ASP A 144 -10.74 1.72 8.15
CA ASP A 144 -9.58 2.59 8.11
C ASP A 144 -8.60 2.09 7.05
N ASP A 145 -8.36 2.86 5.99
CA ASP A 145 -7.60 2.45 4.79
C ASP A 145 -6.23 1.84 5.16
N ASN A 146 -5.56 2.44 6.15
CA ASN A 146 -4.27 2.01 6.68
C ASN A 146 -4.36 0.87 7.74
N GLU A 147 -5.48 0.16 7.83
CA GLU A 147 -5.57 -1.17 8.44
C GLU A 147 -5.28 -2.29 7.44
N ASP A 148 -5.31 -2.00 6.13
CA ASP A 148 -4.95 -2.93 5.08
C ASP A 148 -3.58 -2.59 4.49
N THR A 149 -2.62 -3.52 4.63
CA THR A 149 -1.29 -3.33 4.02
C THR A 149 -1.34 -3.15 2.52
N ASP A 150 -2.35 -3.72 1.85
CA ASP A 150 -2.48 -3.55 0.41
C ASP A 150 -2.70 -2.08 0.04
N VAL A 151 -3.53 -1.34 0.78
CA VAL A 151 -3.77 0.09 0.52
C VAL A 151 -2.49 0.89 0.80
N ILE A 152 -1.85 0.64 1.94
CA ILE A 152 -0.60 1.33 2.33
C ILE A 152 0.48 1.18 1.26
N LEU A 153 0.65 -0.04 0.73
CA LEU A 153 1.69 -0.33 -0.26
C LEU A 153 1.28 0.05 -1.68
N HIS A 154 -0.01 0.07 -1.99
CA HIS A 154 -0.53 0.62 -3.24
C HIS A 154 -0.16 2.11 -3.36
N GLU A 155 -0.43 2.90 -2.33
CA GLU A 155 -0.10 4.33 -2.31
C GLU A 155 1.42 4.57 -2.33
N LEU A 156 2.18 3.73 -1.64
CA LEU A 156 3.64 3.74 -1.78
C LEU A 156 4.08 3.38 -3.21
N GLY A 157 3.33 2.54 -3.92
CA GLY A 157 3.52 2.24 -5.33
C GLY A 157 3.48 3.50 -6.19
N HIS A 158 2.52 4.40 -5.97
CA HIS A 158 2.50 5.70 -6.63
C HIS A 158 3.76 6.54 -6.32
N ALA A 159 4.20 6.58 -5.06
CA ALA A 159 5.41 7.31 -4.68
C ALA A 159 6.68 6.72 -5.31
N ILE A 160 6.83 5.38 -5.28
CA ILE A 160 7.91 4.66 -5.95
C ILE A 160 7.94 5.04 -7.43
N HIS A 161 6.77 5.00 -8.07
CA HIS A 161 6.66 5.30 -9.49
C HIS A 161 7.02 6.75 -9.80
N HIS A 162 6.52 7.70 -9.02
CA HIS A 162 6.86 9.11 -9.18
C HIS A 162 8.36 9.37 -8.99
N HIS A 163 9.02 8.64 -8.09
CA HIS A 163 10.46 8.75 -7.88
C HIS A 163 11.30 8.11 -9.00
N ILE A 164 10.74 7.11 -9.69
CA ILE A 164 11.30 6.55 -10.93
C ILE A 164 11.12 7.55 -12.08
N ASN A 165 9.92 8.11 -12.22
CA ASN A 165 9.57 9.01 -13.30
C ASN A 165 8.68 10.19 -12.81
N PRO A 166 9.29 11.36 -12.51
CA PRO A 166 8.55 12.54 -12.06
C PRO A 166 7.65 13.18 -13.12
N GLU A 167 7.78 12.78 -14.40
CA GLU A 167 6.99 13.28 -15.52
C GLU A 167 6.01 12.19 -16.03
N TRP A 168 5.45 11.42 -15.09
CA TRP A 168 4.47 10.37 -15.35
C TRP A 168 3.08 10.95 -15.65
N PHE A 169 2.76 11.12 -16.94
CA PHE A 169 1.43 11.55 -17.41
C PHE A 169 1.22 11.20 -18.89
N GLY A 170 -0.03 11.28 -19.34
CA GLY A 170 -0.46 11.06 -20.73
C GLY A 170 -0.72 9.59 -21.08
N GLY A 171 -1.44 9.34 -22.18
CA GLY A 171 -1.86 7.98 -22.57
C GLY A 171 -2.48 7.19 -21.41
N ASP A 172 -2.11 5.92 -21.28
CA ASP A 172 -2.65 5.00 -20.28
C ASP A 172 -1.91 5.06 -18.92
N SER A 173 -1.19 6.16 -18.66
CA SER A 173 -0.31 6.28 -17.49
C SER A 173 -1.03 6.15 -16.16
N GLY A 174 -2.27 6.64 -16.05
CA GLY A 174 -3.10 6.49 -14.85
C GLY A 174 -3.32 5.00 -14.51
N ALA A 175 -3.94 4.26 -15.42
CA ALA A 175 -4.22 2.84 -15.25
C ALA A 175 -2.96 1.98 -15.03
N ILE A 176 -1.85 2.30 -15.69
CA ILE A 176 -0.55 1.63 -15.46
C ILE A 176 -0.07 1.87 -14.02
N GLY A 177 -0.19 3.11 -13.53
CA GLY A 177 0.21 3.49 -12.17
C GLY A 177 -0.60 2.75 -11.10
N GLU A 178 -1.92 2.72 -11.27
CA GLU A 178 -2.83 1.96 -10.41
C GLU A 178 -2.49 0.46 -10.42
N GLY A 179 -2.30 -0.12 -11.61
CA GLY A 179 -1.94 -1.52 -11.75
C GLY A 179 -0.59 -1.88 -11.13
N PHE A 180 0.37 -0.95 -11.16
CA PHE A 180 1.66 -1.10 -10.47
C PHE A 180 1.51 -1.05 -8.94
N GLY A 181 0.69 -0.14 -8.42
CA GLY A 181 0.36 -0.09 -6.99
C GLY A 181 -0.27 -1.40 -6.50
N ASP A 182 -1.26 -1.91 -7.23
CA ASP A 182 -1.90 -3.20 -6.95
C ASP A 182 -0.89 -4.37 -6.98
N TYR A 183 -0.01 -4.39 -7.97
CA TYR A 183 1.07 -5.37 -8.04
C TYR A 183 1.98 -5.29 -6.81
N TRP A 184 2.40 -4.08 -6.41
CA TRP A 184 3.33 -3.90 -5.30
C TRP A 184 2.73 -4.38 -3.97
N ALA A 185 1.44 -4.10 -3.75
CA ALA A 185 0.65 -4.62 -2.65
C ALA A 185 0.61 -6.16 -2.63
N VAL A 186 0.18 -6.78 -3.73
CA VAL A 186 0.07 -8.25 -3.85
C VAL A 186 1.45 -8.92 -3.73
N SER A 187 2.49 -8.31 -4.27
CA SER A 187 3.88 -8.77 -4.16
C SER A 187 4.32 -8.88 -2.71
N TYR A 188 3.92 -7.95 -1.85
CA TYR A 188 4.22 -8.03 -0.43
C TYR A 188 3.58 -9.27 0.21
N ARG A 189 2.27 -9.48 0.01
CA ARG A 189 1.56 -10.67 0.50
C ARG A 189 2.20 -11.95 -0.02
N ALA A 190 2.62 -11.98 -1.28
CA ALA A 190 3.29 -13.12 -1.88
C ALA A 190 4.62 -13.50 -1.18
N LYS A 191 5.27 -12.60 -0.43
CA LYS A 191 6.48 -12.92 0.35
C LYS A 191 6.16 -13.54 1.71
N LEU A 192 4.93 -13.42 2.20
CA LEU A 192 4.56 -13.83 3.55
C LEU A 192 4.21 -15.33 3.63
N PRO A 193 4.67 -16.04 4.67
CA PRO A 193 4.24 -17.42 4.93
C PRO A 193 2.72 -17.54 5.19
N ASN A 194 2.11 -16.51 5.78
CA ASN A 194 0.68 -16.38 6.03
C ASN A 194 -0.04 -15.55 4.95
N GLY A 195 0.63 -15.18 3.85
CA GLY A 195 0.04 -14.37 2.79
C GLY A 195 -0.89 -15.12 1.82
N ALA A 196 -1.27 -16.36 2.17
CA ALA A 196 -2.27 -17.11 1.40
C ALA A 196 -3.65 -16.52 1.69
N ASP A 197 -4.09 -15.62 0.81
CA ASP A 197 -5.41 -14.99 0.88
C ASP A 197 -6.52 -16.03 0.62
N PRO A 198 -7.64 -16.02 1.39
CA PRO A 198 -8.85 -16.77 1.03
C PRO A 198 -9.35 -16.49 -0.39
N ASP A 199 -9.02 -15.33 -0.96
CA ASP A 199 -9.31 -14.92 -2.33
C ASP A 199 -8.03 -14.39 -3.02
N PRO A 200 -7.21 -15.28 -3.63
CA PRO A 200 -5.91 -14.92 -4.20
C PRO A 200 -5.94 -13.90 -5.35
N GLY A 201 -7.11 -13.67 -5.96
CA GLY A 201 -7.29 -12.68 -7.02
C GLY A 201 -7.69 -11.30 -6.51
N LYS A 202 -7.98 -11.17 -5.20
CA LYS A 202 -8.42 -9.91 -4.60
C LYS A 202 -7.24 -9.03 -4.21
N VAL A 203 -7.36 -7.75 -4.55
CA VAL A 203 -6.55 -6.65 -3.99
C VAL A 203 -7.40 -5.93 -2.95
N PHE A 204 -6.78 -5.47 -1.86
CA PHE A 204 -7.46 -4.82 -0.74
C PHE A 204 -8.47 -5.75 -0.05
N PRO A 205 -8.04 -6.92 0.46
CA PRO A 205 -8.96 -7.90 1.00
C PRO A 205 -9.71 -7.41 2.23
N TRP A 206 -9.12 -6.51 3.04
CA TRP A 206 -9.75 -5.92 4.22
C TRP A 206 -10.46 -4.60 3.92
N ASP A 207 -9.76 -3.65 3.33
CA ASP A 207 -10.36 -2.35 2.98
C ASP A 207 -11.49 -2.51 1.95
N GLY A 208 -11.23 -3.30 0.91
CA GLY A 208 -12.19 -3.64 -0.13
C GLY A 208 -13.23 -4.69 0.25
N ILE A 209 -13.67 -4.81 1.51
CA ILE A 209 -14.79 -5.70 1.86
C ILE A 209 -16.09 -5.25 1.16
N ALA A 210 -17.02 -6.20 0.98
CA ALA A 210 -18.23 -5.98 0.19
C ALA A 210 -19.19 -4.91 0.76
N GLU A 211 -19.09 -4.61 2.07
CA GLU A 211 -19.86 -3.54 2.71
C GLU A 211 -19.29 -2.13 2.48
N CYS A 212 -18.02 -2.04 2.09
CA CYS A 212 -17.37 -0.81 1.63
C CYS A 212 -17.52 -0.73 0.10
N TRP A 213 -16.42 -0.88 -0.65
CA TRP A 213 -16.40 -0.71 -2.11
C TRP A 213 -16.10 -1.99 -2.90
N GLY A 214 -15.76 -3.10 -2.23
CA GLY A 214 -15.61 -4.44 -2.84
C GLY A 214 -14.20 -4.78 -3.36
N GLY A 215 -13.27 -3.81 -3.34
CA GLY A 215 -11.89 -4.03 -3.76
C GLY A 215 -11.71 -4.10 -5.28
N ARG A 216 -10.46 -4.30 -5.71
CA ARG A 216 -10.09 -4.59 -7.10
C ARG A 216 -9.71 -6.06 -7.30
N ARG A 217 -9.66 -6.49 -8.57
CA ARG A 217 -9.22 -7.82 -8.99
C ARG A 217 -7.89 -7.76 -9.74
N ALA A 218 -7.03 -8.73 -9.48
CA ALA A 218 -5.81 -8.99 -10.24
C ALA A 218 -5.85 -10.36 -10.95
N ASP A 219 -7.05 -10.87 -11.22
CA ASP A 219 -7.32 -12.12 -11.92
C ASP A 219 -8.34 -11.96 -13.07
N VAL A 220 -8.45 -10.76 -13.64
CA VAL A 220 -9.42 -10.39 -14.68
C VAL A 220 -8.90 -10.73 -16.07
N ALA A 221 -8.66 -12.02 -16.33
CA ALA A 221 -7.99 -12.48 -17.54
C ALA A 221 -8.74 -12.21 -18.88
N HIS A 222 -10.00 -11.76 -18.83
CA HIS A 222 -10.73 -11.33 -20.03
C HIS A 222 -10.50 -9.86 -20.39
N ALA A 223 -9.93 -9.05 -19.49
CA ALA A 223 -9.51 -7.69 -19.79
C ALA A 223 -8.30 -7.76 -20.73
N MET A 224 -8.44 -7.20 -21.93
CA MET A 224 -7.44 -7.26 -22.98
C MET A 224 -7.22 -5.86 -23.55
N TYR A 225 -5.95 -5.50 -23.77
CA TYR A 225 -5.59 -4.19 -24.28
C TYR A 225 -6.11 -3.99 -25.71
N ASP A 226 -6.89 -2.92 -25.91
CA ASP A 226 -7.28 -2.42 -27.23
C ASP A 226 -6.50 -1.13 -27.53
N PRO A 227 -5.61 -1.11 -28.55
CA PRO A 227 -4.82 0.07 -28.90
C PRO A 227 -5.65 1.21 -29.53
N LEU A 228 -6.96 1.03 -29.73
CA LEU A 228 -7.88 2.08 -30.19
C LEU A 228 -8.58 2.80 -29.04
N GLU A 229 -8.43 2.31 -27.81
CA GLU A 229 -8.96 2.90 -26.60
C GLU A 229 -7.85 3.63 -25.81
N THR A 230 -8.26 4.43 -24.83
CA THR A 230 -7.37 5.05 -23.84
C THR A 230 -7.87 4.65 -22.47
N TYR A 231 -6.96 4.36 -21.55
CA TYR A 231 -7.28 3.83 -20.24
C TYR A 231 -6.79 4.80 -19.16
N ASP A 232 -7.68 5.69 -18.72
CA ASP A 232 -7.42 6.55 -17.56
C ASP A 232 -7.51 5.73 -16.26
N ASP A 233 -7.02 6.25 -15.14
CA ASP A 233 -7.16 5.65 -13.80
C ASP A 233 -8.63 5.50 -13.38
N HIS A 234 -8.95 4.37 -12.74
CA HIS A 234 -10.27 4.04 -12.18
C HIS A 234 -11.44 4.01 -13.18
N GLU A 235 -11.16 3.95 -14.49
CA GLU A 235 -12.19 3.98 -15.52
C GLU A 235 -12.89 2.62 -15.69
N SER A 236 -14.22 2.62 -15.72
CA SER A 236 -15.01 1.39 -15.87
C SER A 236 -15.18 0.98 -17.34
N PHE A 237 -14.68 -0.20 -17.68
CA PHE A 237 -14.84 -0.87 -18.98
C PHE A 237 -15.86 -2.02 -18.90
N GLY A 238 -17.00 -1.75 -18.26
CA GLY A 238 -18.11 -2.70 -18.14
C GLY A 238 -17.86 -3.77 -17.08
N SER A 239 -17.11 -4.81 -17.41
CA SER A 239 -16.85 -5.95 -16.51
C SER A 239 -15.47 -5.92 -15.85
N PHE A 240 -14.72 -4.85 -16.04
CA PHE A 240 -13.43 -4.60 -15.41
C PHE A 240 -13.21 -3.09 -15.26
N VAL A 241 -12.24 -2.72 -14.42
CA VAL A 241 -11.72 -1.35 -14.33
C VAL A 241 -10.36 -1.30 -15.02
N SER A 242 -10.03 -0.18 -15.67
CA SER A 242 -8.78 0.03 -16.42
C SER A 242 -7.52 -0.40 -15.64
N ASP A 243 -7.46 -0.16 -14.34
CA ASP A 243 -6.37 -0.58 -13.45
C ASP A 243 -6.09 -2.09 -13.51
N GLU A 244 -7.17 -2.89 -13.58
CA GLU A 244 -7.13 -4.36 -13.58
C GLU A 244 -6.51 -4.91 -14.86
N LEU A 245 -6.52 -4.13 -15.94
CA LEU A 245 -5.85 -4.45 -17.20
C LEU A 245 -4.34 -4.58 -17.02
N TRP A 246 -3.77 -3.81 -16.08
CA TRP A 246 -2.35 -3.77 -15.79
C TRP A 246 -1.97 -4.60 -14.56
N SER A 247 -2.78 -4.59 -13.49
CA SER A 247 -2.49 -5.40 -12.29
C SER A 247 -2.56 -6.90 -12.58
N THR A 248 -3.56 -7.35 -13.36
CA THR A 248 -3.78 -8.78 -13.65
C THR A 248 -2.55 -9.47 -14.26
N PRO A 249 -1.98 -9.01 -15.39
CA PRO A 249 -0.82 -9.70 -15.97
C PRO A 249 0.42 -9.64 -15.08
N LEU A 250 0.63 -8.56 -14.32
CA LEU A 250 1.77 -8.44 -13.40
C LEU A 250 1.67 -9.44 -12.24
N VAL A 251 0.49 -9.53 -11.61
CA VAL A 251 0.24 -10.46 -10.50
C VAL A 251 0.25 -11.91 -10.97
N GLN A 252 -0.36 -12.21 -12.12
CA GLN A 252 -0.31 -13.56 -12.69
C GLN A 252 1.13 -13.99 -13.01
N ALA A 253 1.93 -13.10 -13.61
CA ALA A 253 3.34 -13.38 -13.87
C ALA A 253 4.12 -13.67 -12.57
N LEU A 254 3.89 -12.89 -11.51
CA LEU A 254 4.47 -13.15 -10.19
C LEU A 254 4.07 -14.53 -9.64
N GLN A 255 2.79 -14.86 -9.66
CA GLN A 255 2.29 -16.14 -9.16
C GLN A 255 2.87 -17.33 -9.94
N ASP A 256 2.90 -17.23 -11.27
CA ASP A 256 3.42 -18.27 -12.17
C ASP A 256 4.94 -18.47 -12.00
N LEU A 257 5.70 -17.37 -11.90
CA LEU A 257 7.15 -17.43 -11.71
C LEU A 257 7.50 -17.97 -10.31
N LYS A 258 6.77 -17.53 -9.27
CA LYS A 258 6.91 -18.06 -7.92
C LYS A 258 6.60 -19.55 -7.86
N ALA A 259 5.55 -20.01 -8.54
CA ALA A 259 5.21 -21.44 -8.64
C ALA A 259 6.32 -22.27 -9.33
N GLN A 260 7.12 -21.64 -10.19
CA GLN A 260 8.30 -22.23 -10.82
C GLN A 260 9.58 -22.13 -9.98
N GLY A 261 9.50 -21.57 -8.76
CA GLY A 261 10.62 -21.43 -7.84
C GLY A 261 11.48 -20.18 -8.07
N VAL A 262 10.97 -19.19 -8.79
CA VAL A 262 11.61 -17.87 -8.88
C VAL A 262 11.29 -17.09 -7.61
N GLU A 263 12.31 -16.53 -6.96
CA GLU A 263 12.13 -15.69 -5.78
C GLU A 263 11.33 -14.43 -6.13
N VAL A 264 10.42 -14.01 -5.24
CA VAL A 264 9.58 -12.81 -5.43
C VAL A 264 10.45 -11.57 -5.64
N GLU A 265 11.57 -11.45 -4.93
CA GLU A 265 12.58 -10.40 -5.14
C GLU A 265 13.07 -10.29 -6.58
N THR A 266 13.17 -11.41 -7.30
CA THR A 266 13.62 -11.41 -8.69
C THR A 266 12.54 -10.86 -9.61
N VAL A 267 11.28 -11.22 -9.36
CA VAL A 267 10.14 -10.69 -10.13
C VAL A 267 9.94 -9.21 -9.86
N ASP A 268 10.00 -8.79 -8.58
CA ASP A 268 9.89 -7.38 -8.18
C ASP A 268 10.93 -6.51 -8.88
N LYS A 269 12.19 -6.98 -8.97
CA LYS A 269 13.21 -6.27 -9.75
C LYS A 269 12.84 -6.14 -11.22
N ILE A 270 12.36 -7.22 -11.86
CA ILE A 270 11.98 -7.17 -13.27
C ILE A 270 10.86 -6.15 -13.49
N VAL A 271 9.86 -6.11 -12.62
CA VAL A 271 8.75 -5.15 -12.72
C VAL A 271 9.25 -3.73 -12.49
N LEU A 272 10.09 -3.49 -11.47
CA LEU A 272 10.68 -2.17 -11.21
C LEU A 272 11.53 -1.67 -12.38
N GLU A 273 12.43 -2.50 -12.92
CA GLU A 273 13.23 -2.15 -14.10
C GLU A 273 12.35 -1.87 -15.32
N GLY A 274 11.23 -2.59 -15.46
CA GLY A 274 10.21 -2.29 -16.48
C GLY A 274 9.61 -0.89 -16.33
N MET A 275 9.36 -0.43 -15.10
CA MET A 275 8.85 0.92 -14.84
C MET A 275 9.88 2.01 -15.17
N PHE A 276 11.19 1.74 -15.00
CA PHE A 276 12.24 2.66 -15.49
C PHE A 276 12.22 2.79 -17.02
N ASP A 277 11.86 1.74 -17.75
CA ASP A 277 11.91 1.67 -19.21
C ASP A 277 10.65 2.19 -19.91
N ILE A 278 9.48 2.16 -19.25
CA ILE A 278 8.21 2.52 -19.88
C ILE A 278 8.21 3.98 -20.38
N GLY A 279 9.02 4.89 -19.83
CA GLY A 279 9.21 6.25 -20.36
C GLY A 279 8.18 7.26 -19.84
N ARG A 280 8.05 8.44 -20.48
CA ARG A 280 7.24 9.58 -20.02
C ARG A 280 6.50 10.29 -21.15
N ASN A 281 5.41 11.01 -20.82
CA ASN A 281 4.62 11.82 -21.76
C ASN A 281 4.10 11.00 -22.95
N PHE A 282 3.34 9.96 -22.65
CA PHE A 282 2.70 9.11 -23.67
C PHE A 282 1.64 9.92 -24.43
N THR A 283 1.51 9.63 -25.72
CA THR A 283 0.56 10.30 -26.63
C THR A 283 -0.32 9.29 -27.32
#